data_AF-A0A3M7FB75-F1
#
_entry.id   AF-A0A3M7FB75-F1
#
_cell.length_a   1.000
_cell.length_b   1.000
_cell.length_c   1.000
_cell.angle_alpha   90.00
_cell.angle_beta   90.00
_cell.angle_gamma   90.00
#
_symmetry.space_group_name_H-M   'P 1'
#
loop_
_entity.id
_entity.type
_entity.pdbx_description
1 polymer ?
#
loop_
_entity_poly.entity_id
_entity_poly.type
_entity_poly.pdbx_seq_one_letter_code
_entity_poly.pdbx_strand_id
1 'polypeptide(L)'
;MPKVAFSSHYCMHALLGFSALHKATLQPSQAHMLRTCAVDHLDKALVLYREHGQPSTAENANAKFVFTWLVALFAYAIPPSVPPIDAITELFLLVKGIDTVLGETWFWVSQGPFAQVLAAGPQTPITMPAASQTLPESFDVGLNHLDYMLGIEIMMPDDRRTCALILGELKQAYDVTAAGGSTAGLLES
;
A
#
# COMPACT_ATOMS: atom_id res chain seq x y z
N MET A 1 0.44 19.48 -0.19
CA MET A 1 -0.69 18.60 -0.56
C MET A 1 -2.02 19.34 -0.72
N PRO A 2 -2.55 20.10 0.27
CA PRO A 2 -3.88 20.72 0.13
C PRO A 2 -4.00 21.70 -1.05
N LYS A 3 -2.98 22.52 -1.30
CA LYS A 3 -2.95 23.43 -2.46
C LYS A 3 -3.14 22.71 -3.80
N VAL A 4 -2.50 21.55 -3.98
CA VAL A 4 -2.61 20.72 -5.19
C VAL A 4 -3.98 20.06 -5.27
N ALA A 5 -4.54 19.64 -4.14
CA ALA A 5 -5.89 19.09 -4.07
C ALA A 5 -6.96 20.13 -4.45
N PHE A 6 -6.82 21.40 -4.06
CA PHE A 6 -7.75 22.45 -4.49
C PHE A 6 -7.68 22.76 -5.99
N SER A 7 -6.56 22.42 -6.65
CA SER A 7 -6.39 22.60 -8.10
C SER A 7 -6.88 21.40 -8.93
N SER A 8 -7.30 20.30 -8.29
CA SER A 8 -7.71 19.08 -8.98
C SER A 8 -8.82 18.36 -8.22
N HIS A 9 -10.00 18.24 -8.84
CA HIS A 9 -11.15 17.63 -8.19
C HIS A 9 -10.91 16.17 -7.75
N TYR A 10 -10.21 15.37 -8.54
CA TYR A 10 -9.88 13.99 -8.13
C TYR A 10 -8.97 13.97 -6.91
N CYS A 11 -7.97 14.86 -6.83
CA CYS A 11 -7.12 14.97 -5.64
C CYS A 11 -7.89 15.43 -4.40
N MET A 12 -8.82 16.39 -4.58
CA MET A 12 -9.69 16.85 -3.49
C MET A 12 -10.54 15.71 -2.94
N HIS A 13 -11.20 14.95 -3.81
CA HIS A 13 -12.03 13.83 -3.39
C HIS A 13 -11.20 12.75 -2.68
N ALA A 14 -10.04 12.36 -3.22
CA ALA A 14 -9.15 11.40 -2.56
C ALA A 14 -8.69 11.88 -1.17
N LEU A 15 -8.29 13.16 -1.05
CA LEU A 15 -7.84 13.72 0.23
C LEU A 15 -8.97 13.76 1.26
N LEU A 16 -10.19 14.14 0.86
CA LEU A 16 -11.36 14.15 1.74
C LEU A 16 -11.72 12.75 2.21
N GLY A 17 -11.72 11.77 1.31
CA GLY A 17 -11.98 10.39 1.69
C GLY A 17 -10.92 9.85 2.66
N PHE A 18 -9.64 10.14 2.42
CA PHE A 18 -8.56 9.66 3.30
C PHE A 18 -8.66 10.32 4.68
N SER A 19 -9.02 11.60 4.71
CA SER A 19 -9.29 12.33 5.96
C SER A 19 -10.49 11.75 6.71
N ALA A 20 -11.55 11.34 5.99
CA ALA A 20 -12.70 10.65 6.59
C ALA A 20 -12.30 9.28 7.17
N LEU A 21 -11.44 8.53 6.48
CA LEU A 21 -10.93 7.25 6.95
C LEU A 21 -10.08 7.40 8.23
N HIS A 22 -9.18 8.39 8.25
CA HIS A 22 -8.43 8.72 9.46
C HIS A 22 -9.36 9.18 10.59
N LYS A 23 -10.37 10.02 10.29
CA LYS A 23 -11.35 10.44 11.30
C LYS A 23 -12.16 9.26 11.86
N ALA A 24 -12.42 8.23 11.06
CA ALA A 24 -13.11 7.02 11.50
C ALA A 24 -12.32 6.27 12.59
N THR A 25 -10.98 6.32 12.57
CA THR A 25 -10.15 5.72 13.62
C THR A 25 -10.19 6.52 14.92
N LEU A 26 -10.39 7.84 14.83
CA LEU A 26 -10.48 8.73 15.98
C LEU A 26 -11.89 8.78 16.58
N GLN A 27 -12.93 8.45 15.81
CA GLN A 27 -14.33 8.53 16.23
C GLN A 27 -15.10 7.22 15.98
N PRO A 28 -14.90 6.20 16.84
CA PRO A 28 -15.52 4.88 16.66
C PRO A 28 -17.05 4.90 16.54
N SER A 29 -17.73 5.83 17.23
CA SER A 29 -19.19 5.98 17.19
C SER A 29 -19.73 6.37 15.81
N GLN A 30 -18.91 7.02 14.99
CA GLN A 30 -19.26 7.45 13.62
C GLN A 30 -18.47 6.68 12.56
N ALA A 31 -17.68 5.68 12.95
CA ALA A 31 -16.72 5.01 12.07
C ALA A 31 -17.37 4.38 10.85
N HIS A 32 -18.55 3.77 11.00
CA HIS A 32 -19.29 3.19 9.88
C HIS A 32 -19.62 4.25 8.82
N MET A 33 -20.27 5.34 9.21
CA MET A 33 -20.65 6.44 8.32
C MET A 33 -19.42 7.09 7.67
N LEU A 34 -18.35 7.31 8.43
CA LEU A 34 -17.12 7.92 7.95
C LEU A 34 -16.38 7.00 6.96
N ARG A 35 -16.40 5.68 7.17
CA ARG A 35 -15.86 4.69 6.22
C ARG A 35 -16.66 4.65 4.92
N THR A 36 -17.99 4.67 4.98
CA THR A 36 -18.84 4.78 3.79
C THR A 36 -18.51 6.06 3.01
N CYS A 37 -18.44 7.20 3.71
CA CYS A 37 -18.05 8.47 3.11
C CYS A 37 -16.65 8.42 2.48
N ALA A 38 -15.69 7.76 3.14
CA ALA A 38 -14.34 7.57 2.61
C ALA A 38 -14.33 6.82 1.27
N VAL A 39 -15.09 5.72 1.18
CA VAL A 39 -15.25 4.92 -0.06
C VAL A 39 -15.94 5.73 -1.14
N ASP A 40 -17.06 6.41 -0.83
CA ASP A 40 -17.79 7.25 -1.80
C ASP A 40 -16.89 8.34 -2.40
N HIS A 41 -16.03 8.94 -1.58
CA HIS A 41 -15.07 9.93 -2.03
C HIS A 41 -13.96 9.33 -2.89
N LEU A 42 -13.44 8.15 -2.53
CA LEU A 42 -12.43 7.45 -3.33
C LEU A 42 -12.98 7.04 -4.70
N ASP A 43 -14.19 6.49 -4.75
CA ASP A 43 -14.85 6.10 -6.00
C ASP A 43 -15.02 7.29 -6.95
N LYS A 44 -15.53 8.41 -6.42
CA LYS A 44 -15.64 9.67 -7.19
C LYS A 44 -14.28 10.13 -7.69
N ALA A 45 -13.25 10.05 -6.86
CA ALA A 45 -11.91 10.44 -7.24
C ALA A 45 -11.35 9.59 -8.39
N LEU A 46 -11.57 8.27 -8.36
CA LEU A 46 -11.16 7.33 -9.41
C LEU A 46 -11.91 7.59 -10.72
N VAL A 47 -13.22 7.84 -10.67
CA VAL A 47 -14.01 8.21 -11.85
C VAL A 47 -13.48 9.50 -12.46
N LEU A 48 -13.33 10.56 -11.65
CA LEU A 48 -12.81 11.85 -12.12
C LEU A 48 -11.40 11.75 -12.71
N TYR A 49 -10.53 10.93 -12.10
CA TYR A 49 -9.18 10.69 -12.61
C TYR A 49 -9.19 9.98 -13.96
N ARG A 50 -10.09 9.01 -14.18
CA ARG A 50 -10.22 8.31 -15.46
C ARG A 50 -10.79 9.22 -16.55
N GLU A 51 -11.81 10.02 -16.23
CA GLU A 51 -12.44 10.95 -17.17
C GLU A 51 -11.50 12.09 -17.59
N HIS A 52 -10.69 12.59 -16.66
CA HIS A 52 -9.75 13.70 -16.88
C HIS A 52 -8.31 13.20 -16.99
N GLY A 53 -8.12 11.90 -17.25
CA GLY A 53 -6.84 11.19 -17.34
C GLY A 53 -6.07 11.55 -18.61
N GLN A 54 -5.79 12.83 -18.79
CA GLN A 54 -4.97 13.35 -19.87
C GLN A 54 -3.53 12.83 -19.73
N PRO A 55 -2.73 12.84 -20.82
CA PRO A 55 -1.30 12.63 -20.74
C PRO A 55 -0.66 13.48 -19.64
N SER A 56 0.43 12.98 -19.06
CA SER A 56 1.14 13.70 -18.00
C SER A 56 1.71 15.02 -18.54
N THR A 57 1.38 16.14 -17.90
CA THR A 57 1.85 17.50 -18.23
C THR A 57 2.42 18.18 -17.00
N ALA A 58 3.12 19.30 -17.17
CA ALA A 58 3.68 20.06 -16.05
C ALA A 58 2.61 20.50 -15.03
N GLU A 59 1.42 20.84 -15.52
CA GLU A 59 0.30 21.34 -14.72
C GLU A 59 -0.35 20.23 -13.89
N ASN A 60 -0.42 19.00 -14.44
CA ASN A 60 -1.13 17.88 -13.80
C ASN A 60 -0.20 16.89 -13.09
N ALA A 61 1.11 16.90 -13.35
CA ALA A 61 2.05 15.92 -12.82
C ALA A 61 2.04 15.82 -11.30
N ASN A 62 2.05 16.97 -10.62
CA ASN A 62 1.99 17.02 -9.16
C ASN A 62 0.67 16.45 -8.60
N ALA A 63 -0.45 16.68 -9.30
CA ALA A 63 -1.75 16.15 -8.90
C ALA A 63 -1.82 14.64 -9.13
N LYS A 64 -1.36 14.13 -10.28
CA LYS A 64 -1.25 12.69 -10.56
C LYS A 64 -0.39 11.98 -9.51
N PHE A 65 0.80 12.52 -9.23
CA PHE A 65 1.70 11.98 -8.22
C PHE A 65 1.02 11.86 -6.85
N VAL A 66 0.42 12.94 -6.35
CA VAL A 66 -0.28 12.93 -5.05
C VAL A 66 -1.46 11.96 -5.05
N PHE A 67 -2.27 11.96 -6.10
CA PHE A 67 -3.42 11.08 -6.21
C PHE A 67 -3.03 9.61 -6.16
N THR A 68 -2.00 9.21 -6.90
CA THR A 68 -1.47 7.84 -6.90
C THR A 68 -1.04 7.40 -5.50
N TRP A 69 -0.34 8.25 -4.74
CA TRP A 69 0.04 7.94 -3.37
C TRP A 69 -1.16 7.88 -2.41
N LEU A 70 -2.17 8.73 -2.59
CA LEU A 70 -3.40 8.64 -1.80
C LEU A 70 -4.12 7.32 -2.06
N VAL A 71 -4.26 6.89 -3.31
CA VAL A 71 -4.86 5.58 -3.66
C VAL A 71 -4.08 4.43 -3.03
N ALA A 72 -2.74 4.48 -3.05
CA ALA A 72 -1.90 3.51 -2.35
C ALA A 72 -2.23 3.43 -0.85
N LEU A 73 -2.28 4.59 -0.17
CA LEU A 73 -2.62 4.65 1.25
C LEU A 73 -4.02 4.11 1.55
N PHE A 74 -5.00 4.34 0.68
CA PHE A 74 -6.33 3.74 0.81
C PHE A 74 -6.31 2.22 0.71
N ALA A 75 -5.57 1.67 -0.26
CA ALA A 75 -5.45 0.22 -0.42
C ALA A 75 -4.85 -0.45 0.82
N TYR A 76 -3.94 0.22 1.52
CA TYR A 76 -3.39 -0.26 2.79
C TYR A 76 -4.33 -0.04 3.99
N ALA A 77 -5.16 1.01 3.97
CA ALA A 77 -5.97 1.41 5.12
C ALA A 77 -7.38 0.79 5.13
N ILE A 78 -7.87 0.30 4.00
CA ILE A 78 -9.17 -0.38 3.90
C ILE A 78 -8.94 -1.89 3.93
N PRO A 79 -9.60 -2.63 4.84
CA PRO A 79 -9.53 -4.09 4.83
C PRO A 79 -9.99 -4.65 3.48
N PRO A 80 -9.26 -5.61 2.89
CA PRO A 80 -9.65 -6.16 1.61
C PRO A 80 -10.99 -6.89 1.70
N SER A 81 -11.84 -6.70 0.69
CA SER A 81 -13.10 -7.43 0.51
C SER A 81 -12.92 -8.73 -0.30
N VAL A 82 -11.73 -8.93 -0.85
CA VAL A 82 -11.32 -10.10 -1.65
C VAL A 82 -10.50 -11.07 -0.79
N PRO A 83 -10.34 -12.33 -1.22
CA PRO A 83 -9.44 -13.27 -0.57
C PRO A 83 -8.03 -12.68 -0.38
N PRO A 84 -7.31 -13.04 0.71
CA PRO A 84 -6.02 -12.42 1.04
C PRO A 84 -4.97 -12.48 -0.08
N ILE A 85 -4.94 -13.56 -0.86
CA ILE A 85 -3.99 -13.73 -1.98
C ILE A 85 -4.30 -12.75 -3.12
N ASP A 86 -5.58 -12.58 -3.44
CA ASP A 86 -6.02 -11.64 -4.49
C ASP A 86 -5.71 -10.21 -4.05
N ALA A 87 -5.96 -9.87 -2.78
CA ALA A 87 -5.62 -8.55 -2.22
C ALA A 87 -4.12 -8.24 -2.31
N ILE A 88 -3.27 -9.22 -1.99
CA ILE A 88 -1.81 -9.07 -2.11
C ILE A 88 -1.42 -8.86 -3.58
N THR A 89 -2.03 -9.59 -4.50
CA THR A 89 -1.78 -9.46 -5.94
C THR A 89 -2.20 -8.07 -6.44
N GLU A 90 -3.39 -7.61 -6.06
CA GLU A 90 -3.88 -6.26 -6.38
C GLU A 90 -2.94 -5.18 -5.83
N LEU A 91 -2.39 -5.38 -4.64
CA LEU A 91 -1.44 -4.45 -4.03
C LEU A 91 -0.12 -4.41 -4.81
N PHE A 92 0.41 -5.55 -5.25
CA PHE A 92 1.60 -5.59 -6.11
C PHE A 92 1.36 -4.90 -7.46
N LEU A 93 0.19 -5.12 -8.07
CA LEU A 93 -0.21 -4.44 -9.30
C LEU A 93 -0.34 -2.93 -9.09
N LEU A 94 -0.87 -2.50 -7.94
CA LEU A 94 -0.96 -1.10 -7.57
C LEU A 94 0.44 -0.47 -7.47
N VAL A 95 1.36 -1.09 -6.73
CA VAL A 95 2.74 -0.62 -6.58
C VAL A 95 3.42 -0.48 -7.94
N LYS A 96 3.29 -1.47 -8.82
CA LYS A 96 3.79 -1.39 -10.20
C LYS A 96 3.16 -0.24 -11.00
N GLY A 97 1.87 0.05 -10.78
CA GLY A 97 1.20 1.21 -11.33
C GLY A 97 1.78 2.54 -10.83
N ILE A 98 2.22 2.60 -9.56
CA ILE A 98 2.91 3.77 -8.99
C ILE A 98 4.20 4.04 -9.73
N ASP A 99 5.03 3.01 -9.99
CA ASP A 99 6.30 3.16 -10.72
C ASP A 99 6.08 3.76 -12.11
N THR A 100 5.00 3.37 -12.79
CA THR A 100 4.63 3.89 -14.10
C THR A 100 4.30 5.39 -14.02
N VAL A 101 3.42 5.78 -13.09
CA VAL A 101 3.07 7.20 -12.88
C VAL A 101 4.28 8.01 -12.43
N LEU A 102 5.14 7.44 -11.59
CA LEU A 102 6.36 8.09 -11.13
C LEU A 102 7.29 8.37 -12.30
N GLY A 103 7.54 7.38 -13.16
CA GLY A 103 8.36 7.56 -14.37
C GLY A 103 7.83 8.66 -15.29
N GLU A 104 6.51 8.73 -15.49
CA GLU A 104 5.88 9.77 -16.32
C GLU A 104 5.97 11.17 -15.70
N THR A 105 5.85 11.28 -14.38
CA THR A 105 5.70 12.58 -13.69
C THR A 105 7.01 13.09 -13.07
N TRP A 106 8.03 12.24 -12.97
CA TRP A 106 9.28 12.47 -12.24
C TRP A 106 9.92 13.82 -12.55
N PHE A 107 10.07 14.15 -13.84
CA PHE A 107 10.75 15.35 -14.28
C PHE A 107 10.13 16.63 -13.69
N TRP A 108 8.80 16.72 -13.66
CA TRP A 108 8.10 17.90 -13.14
C TRP A 108 7.96 17.87 -11.61
N VAL A 109 7.74 16.69 -11.02
CA VAL A 109 7.56 16.55 -9.57
C VAL A 109 8.87 16.83 -8.82
N SER A 110 10.01 16.41 -9.37
CA SER A 110 11.35 16.66 -8.80
C SER A 110 11.75 18.13 -8.79
N GLN A 111 11.09 18.97 -9.61
CA GLN A 111 11.28 20.42 -9.63
C GLN A 111 10.12 21.16 -8.93
N GLY A 112 9.12 20.41 -8.48
CA GLY A 112 7.87 20.93 -7.96
C GLY A 112 7.82 21.00 -6.43
N PRO A 113 6.63 21.27 -5.86
CA PRO A 113 6.43 21.39 -4.42
C PRO A 113 6.66 20.09 -3.64
N PHE A 114 6.80 18.95 -4.30
CA PHE A 114 7.09 17.64 -3.69
C PHE A 114 8.53 17.17 -3.90
N ALA A 115 9.40 18.01 -4.47
CA ALA A 115 10.81 17.68 -4.68
C ALA A 115 11.50 17.15 -3.41
N GLN A 116 11.21 17.73 -2.25
CA GLN A 116 11.78 17.30 -0.96
C GLN A 116 11.30 15.92 -0.51
N VAL A 117 10.09 15.51 -0.90
CA VAL A 117 9.58 14.16 -0.63
C VAL A 117 10.35 13.13 -1.45
N LEU A 118 10.72 13.47 -2.69
CA LEU A 118 11.54 12.61 -3.55
C LEU A 118 13.03 12.61 -3.15
N ALA A 119 13.54 13.76 -2.70
CA ALA A 119 14.93 13.94 -2.30
C ALA A 119 15.26 13.31 -0.94
N ALA A 120 14.24 12.93 -0.15
CA ALA A 120 14.42 12.32 1.17
C ALA A 120 15.16 10.97 1.14
N GLY A 121 15.47 10.41 -0.03
CA GLY A 121 16.19 9.15 -0.19
C GLY A 121 15.45 7.97 0.44
N PRO A 122 16.05 6.78 0.51
CA PRO A 122 15.56 5.72 1.36
C PRO A 122 15.56 6.25 2.80
N GLN A 123 14.38 6.55 3.33
CA GLN A 123 14.29 6.89 4.75
C GLN A 123 14.78 5.68 5.53
N THR A 124 15.65 5.90 6.52
CA THR A 124 15.93 4.89 7.53
C THR A 124 14.57 4.37 8.00
N PRO A 125 14.29 3.06 7.90
CA PRO A 125 13.02 2.50 8.33
C PRO A 125 12.69 3.12 9.67
N ILE A 126 11.51 3.76 9.80
CA ILE A 126 11.05 4.20 11.10
C ILE A 126 11.01 2.92 11.93
N THR A 127 11.98 2.75 12.82
CA THR A 127 11.98 1.68 13.81
C THR A 127 10.79 1.98 14.70
N MET A 128 9.63 1.46 14.30
CA MET A 128 8.47 1.40 15.18
C MET A 128 8.96 0.70 16.46
N PRO A 129 8.66 1.23 17.66
CA PRO A 129 9.03 0.54 18.88
C PRO A 129 8.56 -0.90 18.79
N ALA A 130 9.44 -1.86 19.07
CA ALA A 130 9.26 -3.30 18.82
C ALA A 130 7.92 -3.85 19.31
N ALA A 131 7.31 -3.21 20.31
CA ALA A 131 5.97 -3.49 20.82
C ALA A 131 4.83 -3.38 19.78
N SER A 132 5.03 -2.71 18.63
CA SER A 132 4.03 -2.59 17.55
C SER A 132 4.27 -3.55 16.37
N GLN A 133 5.40 -4.26 16.35
CA GLN A 133 5.80 -5.18 15.29
C GLN A 133 5.67 -6.65 15.72
N THR A 134 4.71 -6.97 16.59
CA THR A 134 4.25 -8.36 16.67
C THR A 134 3.52 -8.63 15.36
N LEU A 135 4.26 -9.17 14.38
CA LEU A 135 3.70 -9.90 13.26
C LEU A 135 2.60 -10.82 13.83
N PRO A 136 1.45 -10.95 13.15
CA PRO A 136 0.35 -11.74 13.69
C PRO A 136 0.87 -13.11 14.10
N GLU A 137 0.63 -13.54 15.35
CA GLU A 137 1.07 -14.84 15.89
C GLU A 137 0.64 -16.03 15.02
N SER A 138 -0.28 -15.80 14.06
CA SER A 138 -0.80 -16.77 13.10
C SER A 138 -0.07 -16.83 11.75
N PHE A 139 0.96 -16.02 11.49
CA PHE A 139 1.62 -16.01 10.18
C PHE A 139 2.34 -17.34 9.90
N ASP A 140 3.05 -17.87 10.89
CA ASP A 140 3.67 -19.20 10.83
C ASP A 140 2.63 -20.31 10.62
N VAL A 141 1.46 -20.18 11.24
CA VAL A 141 0.34 -21.11 11.06
C VAL A 141 -0.15 -21.08 9.61
N GLY A 142 -0.25 -19.89 9.01
CA GLY A 142 -0.63 -19.72 7.61
C GLY A 142 0.38 -20.33 6.63
N LEU A 143 1.68 -20.08 6.82
CA LEU A 143 2.74 -20.63 5.98
C LEU A 143 2.80 -22.17 6.05
N ASN A 144 2.62 -22.73 7.24
CA ASN A 144 2.55 -24.19 7.43
C ASN A 144 1.27 -24.79 6.85
N HIS A 145 0.15 -24.07 6.89
CA HIS A 145 -1.09 -24.51 6.25
C HIS A 145 -0.96 -24.56 4.72
N LEU A 146 -0.31 -23.57 4.10
CA LEU A 146 -0.04 -23.57 2.66
C LEU A 146 0.89 -24.74 2.25
N ASP A 147 1.92 -25.01 3.05
CA ASP A 147 2.81 -26.16 2.85
C ASP A 147 2.04 -27.49 2.88
N TYR A 148 1.11 -27.62 3.83
CA TYR A 148 0.21 -28.76 3.96
C TYR A 148 -0.75 -28.89 2.77
N MET A 149 -1.34 -27.79 2.29
CA MET A 149 -2.21 -27.79 1.11
C MET A 149 -1.48 -28.24 -0.16
N LEU A 150 -0.23 -27.78 -0.36
CA LEU A 150 0.64 -28.25 -1.44
C LEU A 150 0.97 -29.74 -1.35
N GLY A 151 0.83 -30.34 -0.16
CA GLY A 151 0.98 -31.78 0.07
C GLY A 151 -0.21 -32.62 -0.36
N ILE A 152 -1.41 -32.04 -0.41
CA ILE A 152 -2.69 -32.78 -0.42
C ILE A 152 -3.52 -32.50 -1.67
N GLU A 153 -3.47 -31.30 -2.23
CA GLU A 153 -4.25 -30.98 -3.43
C GLU A 153 -3.65 -31.59 -4.70
N ILE A 154 -4.54 -32.03 -5.59
CA ILE A 154 -4.18 -32.51 -6.92
C ILE A 154 -3.87 -31.28 -7.79
N MET A 155 -2.61 -30.89 -7.83
CA MET A 155 -2.08 -29.85 -8.72
C MET A 155 -1.25 -30.47 -9.86
N MET A 156 -1.16 -29.75 -10.98
CA MET A 156 -0.20 -30.08 -12.03
C MET A 156 1.23 -30.02 -11.47
N PRO A 157 2.15 -30.92 -11.90
CA PRO A 157 3.50 -31.01 -11.33
C PRO A 157 4.33 -29.72 -11.46
N ASP A 158 4.09 -28.94 -12.51
CA ASP A 158 4.81 -27.68 -12.76
C ASP A 158 4.28 -26.54 -11.90
N ASP A 159 2.97 -26.45 -11.73
CA ASP A 159 2.32 -25.47 -10.84
C ASP A 159 2.71 -25.75 -9.39
N ARG A 160 2.71 -27.02 -8.97
CA ARG A 160 3.13 -27.44 -7.63
C ARG A 160 4.57 -27.05 -7.33
N ARG A 161 5.49 -27.25 -8.29
CA ARG A 161 6.89 -26.85 -8.16
C ARG A 161 7.03 -25.34 -8.03
N THR A 162 6.30 -24.59 -8.84
CA THR A 162 6.31 -23.12 -8.81
C THR A 162 5.80 -22.58 -7.47
N CYS A 163 4.68 -23.11 -6.97
CA CYS A 163 4.14 -22.70 -5.67
C CYS A 163 5.08 -23.07 -4.51
N ALA A 164 5.73 -24.24 -4.55
CA ALA A 164 6.70 -24.63 -3.53
C ALA A 164 7.92 -23.70 -3.49
N LEU A 165 8.41 -23.25 -4.65
CA LEU A 165 9.49 -22.27 -4.74
C LEU A 165 9.08 -20.92 -4.14
N ILE A 166 7.93 -20.38 -4.55
CA ILE A 166 7.41 -19.10 -4.04
C ILE A 166 7.17 -19.17 -2.53
N LEU A 167 6.63 -20.28 -2.02
CA LEU A 167 6.43 -20.47 -0.58
C LEU A 167 7.77 -20.53 0.19
N GLY A 168 8.79 -21.14 -0.40
CA GLY A 168 10.15 -21.17 0.15
C GLY A 168 10.77 -19.77 0.23
N GLU A 169 10.66 -18.98 -0.83
CA GLU A 169 11.12 -17.59 -0.86
C GLU A 169 10.37 -16.73 0.16
N LEU A 170 9.06 -16.92 0.30
CA LEU A 170 8.24 -16.20 1.27
C LEU A 170 8.63 -16.55 2.72
N LYS A 171 8.88 -17.84 3.02
CA LYS A 171 9.41 -18.28 4.31
C LYS A 171 10.77 -17.65 4.61
N GLN A 172 11.67 -17.62 3.63
CA GLN A 172 12.98 -17.00 3.78
C GLN A 172 12.88 -15.49 4.05
N ALA A 173 12.03 -14.78 3.31
CA ALA A 173 11.78 -13.35 3.54
C ALA A 173 11.18 -13.11 4.93
N TYR A 174 10.26 -13.97 5.39
CA TYR A 174 9.72 -13.93 6.74
C TYR A 174 10.82 -14.10 7.80
N ASP A 175 11.66 -15.13 7.69
CA ASP A 175 12.74 -15.38 8.66
C ASP A 175 13.71 -14.21 8.77
N VAL A 176 14.05 -13.59 7.63
CA VAL A 176 14.93 -12.41 7.59
C VAL A 176 14.29 -11.21 8.30
N THR A 177 12.99 -10.99 8.12
CA THR A 177 12.26 -9.89 8.77
C THR A 177 12.00 -10.14 10.26
N ALA A 178 11.70 -11.38 10.65
CA ALA A 178 11.54 -11.78 12.05
C ALA A 178 12.87 -11.73 12.82
N ALA A 179 13.97 -12.19 12.22
CA ALA A 179 15.30 -12.15 12.84
C ALA A 179 15.86 -10.73 12.97
N GLY A 180 15.53 -9.83 12.03
CA GLY A 180 15.91 -8.42 12.08
C GLY A 180 15.35 -7.63 13.26
N GLY A 181 14.29 -8.13 13.92
CA GLY A 181 13.75 -7.57 15.17
C GLY A 181 14.52 -7.99 16.42
N SER A 182 15.36 -9.02 16.36
CA SER A 182 16.03 -9.61 17.54
C SER A 182 17.41 -8.97 17.82
N THR A 183 18.07 -8.37 16.83
CA THR A 183 19.43 -7.82 16.98
C THR A 183 19.49 -6.44 17.64
N ALA A 184 18.37 -5.80 17.96
CA ALA A 184 18.35 -4.52 18.67
C ALA A 184 18.52 -4.63 20.19
N GLY A 185 18.57 -5.85 20.76
CA GLY A 185 18.63 -6.09 22.21
C GLY A 185 19.99 -6.51 22.79
N LEU A 186 21.07 -6.54 22.00
CA LEU A 186 22.35 -7.12 22.43
C LEU A 186 23.55 -6.15 22.43
N LEU A 187 23.32 -4.83 22.41
CA LEU A 187 24.39 -3.81 22.52
C LEU A 187 24.23 -2.85 23.70
N GLU A 188 23.60 -3.27 24.79
CA GLU A 188 23.71 -2.58 26.08
C GLU A 188 23.96 -3.59 27.21
N SER A 189 25.23 -3.93 27.42
CA SER A 189 25.74 -4.47 28.69
C SER A 189 27.24 -4.22 28.80
#